data_AF-A0A8B9W9W5-F1
#
_entry.id   AF-A0A8B9W9W5-F1
#
_cell.length_a   1.000
_cell.length_b   1.000
_cell.length_c   1.000
_cell.angle_alpha   90.00
_cell.angle_beta   90.00
_cell.angle_gamma   90.00
#
_symmetry.space_group_name_H-M   'P 1'
#
loop_
_entity.id
_entity.type
_entity.pdbx_description
1 polymer ?
#
loop_
_entity_poly.entity_id
_entity_poly.type
_entity_poly.pdbx_seq_one_letter_code
_entity_poly.pdbx_strand_id
1 'polypeptide(L)'
;MAGPLWRATVFVQRHRTGLLVGSCAGLFGAQISYHLFPDPVVQWLYQYWPQGQPAPLSPELERLFQEVQQDIGVPSGHHFEAFTTFTFQPVSAGFPRLPGGAVVGIPASFLGGPVTNTDQPVVVHGQRVDWRSPAGTRLRDALTLSHDAQKFALAKEVVYLESGAAALQALPAPACLAGTWALGVGAKHALGLYGGPMSLRAAFNLVVAVAGFVAYAFSTDSLTHALEAWLDRRTASLSVAYARGGVEFYEKVLSGNLALRSLLGQRGKKLYTPSGNVIPRHWFRIKHLPYTARRDSVLQMWRAALARQLLRALWPRRFQPRQVPLAVDSGKPTAQCQQTCRLWGLTAQFLPQPTTYDLSHLGHIPL
;
A
#
# COMPACT_ATOMS: atom_id res chain seq x y z
N MET A 1 -28.95 25.55 -38.89
CA MET A 1 -27.64 24.89 -38.67
C MET A 1 -27.68 24.18 -37.33
N ALA A 2 -27.43 22.86 -37.28
CA ALA A 2 -27.41 22.14 -36.02
C ALA A 2 -26.26 22.68 -35.14
N GLY A 3 -26.62 23.22 -33.97
CA GLY A 3 -25.66 23.84 -33.05
C GLY A 3 -24.62 22.84 -32.52
N PRO A 4 -23.48 23.33 -31.99
CA PRO A 4 -22.38 22.50 -31.51
C PRO A 4 -22.80 21.46 -30.46
N LEU A 5 -23.80 21.77 -29.62
CA LEU A 5 -24.35 20.85 -28.63
C LEU A 5 -25.03 19.61 -29.25
N TRP A 6 -25.73 19.76 -30.36
CA TRP A 6 -26.38 18.63 -31.06
C TRP A 6 -25.35 17.67 -31.63
N ARG A 7 -24.29 18.20 -32.26
CA ARG A 7 -23.17 17.41 -32.79
C ARG A 7 -22.47 16.63 -31.68
N ALA A 8 -22.26 17.25 -30.52
CA ALA A 8 -21.69 16.61 -29.35
C ALA A 8 -22.60 15.47 -28.83
N THR A 9 -23.92 15.67 -28.74
CA THR A 9 -24.84 14.60 -28.30
C THR A 9 -24.86 13.40 -29.24
N VAL A 10 -24.86 13.61 -30.56
CA VAL A 10 -24.82 12.53 -31.56
C VAL A 10 -23.49 11.77 -31.48
N PHE A 11 -22.38 12.49 -31.30
CA PHE A 11 -21.06 11.88 -31.12
C PHE A 11 -20.99 10.99 -29.87
N VAL A 12 -21.47 11.49 -28.72
CA VAL A 12 -21.49 10.74 -27.46
C VAL A 12 -22.37 9.50 -27.56
N GLN A 13 -23.54 9.60 -28.21
CA GLN A 13 -24.41 8.43 -28.41
C GLN A 13 -23.75 7.36 -29.28
N ARG A 14 -23.07 7.77 -30.36
CA ARG A 14 -22.40 6.85 -31.29
C ARG A 14 -21.17 6.17 -30.66
N HIS A 15 -20.41 6.86 -29.81
CA HIS A 15 -19.14 6.37 -29.26
C HIS A 15 -19.19 6.07 -27.75
N ARG A 16 -20.38 5.87 -27.18
CA ARG A 16 -20.57 5.69 -25.72
C ARG A 16 -19.63 4.67 -25.07
N THR A 17 -19.43 3.52 -25.72
CA THR A 17 -18.58 2.44 -25.19
C THR A 17 -17.11 2.83 -25.27
N GLY A 18 -16.68 3.43 -26.39
CA GLY A 18 -15.31 3.92 -26.55
C GLY A 18 -14.97 5.02 -25.55
N LEU A 19 -15.91 5.95 -25.29
CA LEU A 19 -15.76 6.98 -24.26
C LEU A 19 -15.65 6.39 -22.86
N LEU A 20 -16.45 5.38 -22.53
CA LEU A 20 -16.37 4.70 -21.23
C LEU A 20 -15.02 3.99 -21.06
N VAL A 21 -14.61 3.19 -22.06
CA VAL A 21 -13.32 2.47 -22.03
C VAL A 21 -12.17 3.46 -21.92
N GLY A 22 -12.18 4.52 -22.73
CA GLY A 22 -11.17 5.58 -22.66
C GLY A 22 -11.14 6.29 -21.31
N SER A 23 -12.30 6.55 -20.70
CA SER A 23 -12.39 7.15 -19.36
C SER A 23 -11.87 6.22 -18.27
N CYS A 24 -12.23 4.93 -18.31
CA CYS A 24 -11.72 3.93 -17.36
C CYS A 24 -10.20 3.76 -17.48
N ALA A 25 -9.69 3.64 -18.70
CA ALA A 25 -8.25 3.55 -18.96
C ALA A 25 -7.52 4.82 -18.50
N GLY A 26 -8.10 6.00 -18.76
CA GLY A 26 -7.56 7.28 -18.30
C GLY A 26 -7.53 7.42 -16.77
N LEU A 27 -8.60 7.02 -16.07
CA LEU A 27 -8.66 7.04 -14.60
C LEU A 27 -7.62 6.09 -13.98
N PHE A 28 -7.52 4.87 -14.51
CA PHE A 28 -6.52 3.90 -14.06
C PHE A 28 -5.09 4.40 -14.33
N GLY A 29 -4.84 4.83 -15.57
CA GLY A 29 -3.55 5.37 -16.02
C GLY A 29 -3.10 6.57 -15.20
N ALA A 30 -4.00 7.51 -14.91
CA ALA A 30 -3.70 8.67 -14.07
C ALA A 30 -3.30 8.26 -12.65
N GLN A 31 -4.03 7.33 -12.02
CA GLN A 31 -3.72 6.89 -10.66
C GLN A 31 -2.41 6.11 -10.56
N ILE A 32 -2.06 5.31 -11.58
CA ILE A 32 -0.85 4.48 -11.57
C ILE A 32 0.38 5.19 -12.16
N SER A 33 0.20 6.34 -12.81
CA SER A 33 1.24 7.06 -13.56
C SER A 33 2.55 7.27 -12.78
N TYR A 34 2.47 7.78 -11.55
CA TYR A 34 3.66 8.03 -10.72
C TYR A 34 4.31 6.74 -10.19
N HIS A 35 3.61 5.61 -10.27
CA HIS A 35 4.17 4.28 -9.99
C HIS A 35 4.76 3.61 -11.24
N LEU A 36 4.37 4.02 -12.45
CA LEU A 36 5.00 3.54 -13.69
C LEU A 36 6.32 4.27 -13.96
N PHE A 37 6.41 5.54 -13.55
CA PHE A 37 7.59 6.40 -13.70
C PHE A 37 8.00 6.97 -12.34
N PRO A 38 8.45 6.12 -11.39
CA PRO A 38 8.81 6.58 -10.05
C PRO A 38 10.07 7.45 -10.05
N ASP A 39 11.05 7.12 -10.89
CA ASP A 39 12.26 7.91 -11.12
C ASP A 39 12.10 8.78 -12.39
N PRO A 40 12.42 10.10 -12.37
CA PRO A 40 12.91 10.91 -11.25
C PRO A 40 11.81 11.61 -10.44
N VAL A 41 10.52 11.35 -10.71
CA VAL A 41 9.41 12.12 -10.13
C VAL A 41 9.40 12.09 -8.61
N VAL A 42 9.49 10.89 -8.03
CA VAL A 42 9.37 10.68 -6.58
C VAL A 42 10.63 11.15 -5.86
N GLN A 43 11.80 10.88 -6.43
CA GLN A 43 13.05 11.39 -5.89
C GLN A 43 13.05 12.93 -5.93
N TRP A 44 12.70 13.56 -7.05
CA TRP A 44 12.60 15.02 -7.14
C TRP A 44 11.66 15.64 -6.10
N LEU A 45 10.51 15.00 -5.83
CA LEU A 45 9.53 15.49 -4.85
C LEU A 45 9.97 15.31 -3.39
N TYR A 46 10.74 14.26 -3.07
CA TYR A 46 10.97 13.83 -1.69
C TYR A 46 12.44 13.82 -1.26
N GLN A 47 13.38 14.03 -2.17
CA GLN A 47 14.82 14.01 -1.89
C GLN A 47 15.17 15.01 -0.79
N TYR A 48 16.07 14.62 0.10
CA TYR A 48 16.62 15.50 1.11
C TYR A 48 17.74 16.35 0.51
N TRP A 49 17.65 17.67 0.67
CA TRP A 49 18.61 18.64 0.11
C TRP A 49 19.27 19.50 1.19
N PRO A 50 20.12 18.93 2.07
CA PRO A 50 20.88 19.73 3.02
C PRO A 50 21.78 20.69 2.23
N GLN A 51 21.73 21.99 2.59
CA GLN A 51 22.57 23.03 1.98
C GLN A 51 22.44 23.15 0.44
N GLY A 52 21.30 22.73 -0.14
CA GLY A 52 21.03 22.85 -1.57
C GLY A 52 21.66 21.77 -2.44
N GLN A 53 22.24 20.71 -1.85
CA GLN A 53 22.74 19.54 -2.58
C GLN A 53 21.98 18.26 -2.16
N PRO A 54 21.80 17.28 -3.05
CA PRO A 54 21.07 16.07 -2.70
C PRO A 54 21.90 15.24 -1.74
N ALA A 55 21.34 14.90 -0.59
CA ALA A 55 22.02 14.04 0.37
C ALA A 55 22.22 12.64 -0.22
N PRO A 56 23.46 12.13 -0.28
CA PRO A 56 23.67 10.73 -0.64
C PRO A 56 23.03 9.80 0.38
N LEU A 57 22.74 8.58 -0.03
CA LEU A 57 22.35 7.53 0.89
C LEU A 57 23.58 7.13 1.72
N SER A 58 23.47 7.15 3.05
CA SER A 58 24.60 6.77 3.89
C SER A 58 24.79 5.24 3.90
N PRO A 59 26.01 4.74 4.13
CA PRO A 59 26.26 3.30 4.19
C PRO A 59 25.44 2.58 5.26
N GLU A 60 25.08 3.25 6.35
CA GLU A 60 24.23 2.70 7.41
C GLU A 60 22.79 2.48 6.93
N LEU A 61 22.22 3.46 6.22
CA LEU A 61 20.87 3.34 5.65
C LEU A 61 20.82 2.32 4.52
N GLU A 62 21.87 2.24 3.71
CA GLU A 62 21.99 1.25 2.65
C GLU A 62 22.03 -0.18 3.23
N ARG A 63 22.84 -0.42 4.26
CA ARG A 63 22.89 -1.71 4.97
C ARG A 63 21.55 -2.08 5.59
N LEU A 64 20.89 -1.13 6.25
CA LEU A 64 19.56 -1.33 6.83
C LEU A 64 18.54 -1.74 5.74
N PHE A 65 18.58 -1.08 4.58
CA PHE A 65 17.69 -1.40 3.47
C PHE A 65 17.99 -2.77 2.85
N GLN A 66 19.26 -3.13 2.70
CA GLN A 66 19.67 -4.46 2.24
C GLN A 66 19.23 -5.56 3.22
N GLU A 67 19.37 -5.34 4.53
CA GLU A 67 18.90 -6.27 5.56
C GLU A 67 17.39 -6.50 5.47
N VAL A 68 16.61 -5.42 5.27
CA VAL A 68 15.15 -5.52 5.06
C VAL A 68 14.80 -6.32 3.80
N GLN A 69 15.50 -6.09 2.69
CA GLN A 69 15.27 -6.84 1.46
C GLN A 69 15.60 -8.33 1.63
N GLN A 70 16.65 -8.65 2.38
CA GLN A 70 17.03 -10.03 2.71
C GLN A 70 15.99 -10.70 3.60
N ASP A 71 15.52 -10.03 4.65
CA ASP A 71 14.50 -10.56 5.57
C ASP A 71 13.17 -10.86 4.87
N ILE A 72 12.79 -10.02 3.90
CA ILE A 72 11.58 -10.19 3.10
C ILE A 72 11.74 -11.31 2.07
N GLY A 73 12.97 -11.58 1.63
CA GLY A 73 13.27 -12.51 0.55
C GLY A 73 12.92 -11.94 -0.82
N VAL A 74 13.30 -10.69 -1.09
CA VAL A 74 13.08 -10.04 -2.39
C VAL A 74 13.74 -10.85 -3.52
N PRO A 75 13.02 -11.20 -4.60
CA PRO A 75 13.60 -11.94 -5.73
C PRO A 75 14.72 -11.16 -6.44
N SER A 76 15.78 -11.83 -6.89
CA SER A 76 16.94 -11.19 -7.54
C SER A 76 16.62 -10.42 -8.82
N GLY A 77 15.50 -10.73 -9.48
CA GLY A 77 15.05 -10.04 -10.70
C GLY A 77 14.27 -8.75 -10.44
N HIS A 78 14.09 -8.37 -9.18
CA HIS A 78 13.35 -7.17 -8.79
C HIS A 78 14.32 -6.01 -8.54
N HIS A 79 14.01 -4.84 -9.11
CA HIS A 79 14.87 -3.66 -9.03
C HIS A 79 14.35 -2.65 -7.99
N PHE A 80 15.20 -2.33 -7.02
CA PHE A 80 14.94 -1.31 -6.00
C PHE A 80 16.05 -0.27 -5.97
N GLU A 81 15.66 0.99 -5.88
CA GLU A 81 16.56 2.12 -5.65
C GLU A 81 16.18 2.82 -4.35
N ALA A 82 17.17 3.16 -3.52
CA ALA A 82 16.95 3.85 -2.27
C ALA A 82 17.60 5.24 -2.28
N PHE A 83 16.90 6.23 -1.75
CA PHE A 83 17.40 7.60 -1.63
C PHE A 83 17.05 8.21 -0.28
N THR A 84 17.78 9.24 0.13
CA THR A 84 17.52 9.93 1.41
C THR A 84 16.36 10.92 1.25
N THR A 85 15.30 10.81 2.06
CA THR A 85 14.15 11.73 2.05
C THR A 85 14.13 12.70 3.23
N PHE A 86 13.57 13.90 3.02
CA PHE A 86 13.35 14.90 4.08
C PHE A 86 12.14 14.59 4.96
N THR A 87 11.29 13.63 4.55
CA THR A 87 10.09 13.25 5.29
C THR A 87 10.44 12.45 6.54
N PHE A 88 9.57 12.48 7.56
CA PHE A 88 9.77 11.74 8.81
C PHE A 88 9.39 10.26 8.74
N GLN A 89 8.75 9.84 7.66
CA GLN A 89 8.31 8.46 7.41
C GLN A 89 8.82 8.03 6.03
N PRO A 90 9.16 6.75 5.85
CA PRO A 90 9.53 6.26 4.53
C PRO A 90 8.44 6.52 3.49
N VAL A 91 8.87 6.79 2.26
CA VAL A 91 7.99 6.95 1.09
C VAL A 91 8.41 5.96 0.02
N SER A 92 7.46 5.47 -0.78
CA SER A 92 7.77 4.51 -1.82
C SER A 92 6.87 4.65 -3.03
N ALA A 93 7.40 4.29 -4.19
CA ALA A 93 6.64 4.20 -5.42
C ALA A 93 7.34 3.30 -6.43
N GLY A 94 6.56 2.61 -7.26
CA GLY A 94 7.10 1.86 -8.38
C GLY A 94 6.54 0.46 -8.45
N PHE A 95 7.04 -0.30 -9.42
CA PHE A 95 6.80 -1.73 -9.51
C PHE A 95 8.15 -2.42 -9.70
N PRO A 96 8.66 -3.12 -8.68
CA PRO A 96 10.01 -3.68 -8.71
C PRO A 96 10.21 -4.75 -9.80
N ARG A 97 9.10 -5.33 -10.29
CA ARG A 97 9.06 -6.29 -11.41
C ARG A 97 9.16 -5.67 -12.80
N LEU A 98 8.91 -4.36 -12.92
CA LEU A 98 8.92 -3.66 -14.19
C LEU A 98 10.31 -3.06 -14.46
N PRO A 99 10.66 -2.77 -15.72
CA PRO A 99 11.95 -2.17 -16.06
C PRO A 99 12.23 -0.83 -15.36
N GLY A 100 11.18 -0.05 -15.04
CA GLY A 100 11.30 1.19 -14.27
C GLY A 100 11.56 0.99 -12.76
N GLY A 101 11.54 -0.26 -12.28
CA GLY A 101 11.82 -0.62 -10.90
C GLY A 101 10.90 0.05 -9.87
N ALA A 102 11.39 0.10 -8.64
CA ALA A 102 10.77 0.86 -7.57
C ALA A 102 11.78 1.66 -6.75
N VAL A 103 11.33 2.79 -6.23
CA VAL A 103 12.14 3.69 -5.41
C VAL A 103 11.61 3.74 -3.98
N VAL A 104 12.53 3.82 -3.01
CA VAL A 104 12.24 3.92 -1.59
C VAL A 104 13.00 5.09 -0.98
N GLY A 105 12.28 6.11 -0.52
CA GLY A 105 12.82 7.23 0.24
C GLY A 105 12.98 6.85 1.71
N ILE A 106 14.22 6.85 2.21
CA ILE A 106 14.58 6.54 3.59
C ILE A 106 14.78 7.84 4.38
N PRO A 107 14.05 8.07 5.49
CA PRO A 107 14.14 9.31 6.25
C PRO A 107 15.56 9.62 6.74
N ALA A 108 16.04 10.85 6.50
CA ALA A 108 17.30 11.32 7.06
C ALA A 108 17.34 11.25 8.60
N SER A 109 16.18 11.23 9.26
CA SER A 109 16.07 11.11 10.71
C SER A 109 16.53 9.75 11.26
N PHE A 110 16.59 8.70 10.43
CA PHE A 110 17.02 7.37 10.86
C PHE A 110 18.51 7.34 11.26
N LEU A 111 19.30 8.30 10.75
CA LEU A 111 20.72 8.45 11.10
C LEU A 111 20.96 9.05 12.48
N GLY A 112 19.92 9.44 13.22
CA GLY A 112 20.01 9.89 14.62
C GLY A 112 20.75 11.22 14.87
N GLY A 113 21.47 11.77 13.88
CA GLY A 113 22.39 12.90 14.03
C GLY A 113 22.11 14.15 13.17
N PRO A 114 21.83 14.08 11.85
CA PRO A 114 21.82 15.28 11.00
C PRO A 114 20.56 16.16 11.13
N VAL A 115 19.40 15.57 11.43
CA VAL A 115 18.10 16.28 11.49
C VAL A 115 17.82 16.85 12.89
N THR A 116 18.53 16.34 13.90
CA THR A 116 18.35 16.65 15.33
C THR A 116 19.48 17.51 15.90
N ASN A 117 20.49 17.83 15.08
CA ASN A 117 21.57 18.72 15.47
C ASN A 117 21.04 20.15 15.56
N THR A 118 21.33 20.85 16.66
CA THR A 118 20.74 22.16 17.00
C THR A 118 21.10 23.28 16.02
N ASP A 119 22.09 23.06 15.17
CA ASP A 119 22.69 24.08 14.31
C ASP A 119 21.93 24.24 12.97
N GLN A 120 21.06 23.29 12.61
CA GLN A 120 20.22 23.40 11.41
C GLN A 120 18.74 23.57 11.79
N PRO A 121 18.10 24.71 11.46
CA PRO A 121 16.71 24.96 11.80
C PRO A 121 15.80 24.08 10.95
N VAL A 122 15.21 23.04 11.53
CA VAL A 122 14.15 22.26 10.88
C VAL A 122 12.86 23.09 10.86
N VAL A 123 12.32 23.28 9.67
CA VAL A 123 11.09 24.05 9.44
C VAL A 123 9.94 23.10 9.15
N VAL A 124 8.96 23.06 10.04
CA VAL A 124 7.72 22.31 9.83
C VAL A 124 6.58 23.29 9.58
N HIS A 125 5.94 23.19 8.41
CA HIS A 125 4.84 24.09 8.01
C HIS A 125 5.17 25.59 8.11
N GLY A 126 6.41 25.98 7.83
CA GLY A 126 6.88 27.35 7.89
C GLY A 126 7.28 27.83 9.30
N GLN A 127 7.20 26.97 10.31
CA GLN A 127 7.63 27.26 11.67
C GLN A 127 8.93 26.53 12.00
N ARG A 128 9.93 27.27 12.48
CA ARG A 128 11.18 26.69 12.98
C ARG A 128 10.88 25.93 14.27
N VAL A 129 11.36 24.69 14.35
CA VAL A 129 11.24 23.87 15.55
C VAL A 129 12.31 24.29 16.54
N ASP A 130 11.90 24.74 17.72
CA ASP A 130 12.82 24.89 18.85
C ASP A 130 13.02 23.52 19.52
N TRP A 131 14.17 22.90 19.24
CA TRP A 131 14.57 21.60 19.79
C TRP A 131 14.79 21.60 21.31
N ARG A 132 14.95 22.76 21.95
CA ARG A 132 15.10 22.90 23.41
C ARG A 132 13.76 22.98 24.13
N SER A 133 12.69 23.33 23.42
CA SER A 133 11.34 23.34 23.97
C SER A 133 10.89 21.92 24.38
N PRO A 134 9.95 21.78 25.35
CA PRO A 134 9.40 20.48 25.71
C PRO A 134 8.76 19.75 24.52
N ALA A 135 8.12 20.48 23.61
CA ALA A 135 7.52 19.89 22.42
C ALA A 135 8.57 19.51 21.36
N GLY A 136 9.62 20.30 21.20
CA GLY A 136 10.75 19.96 20.31
C GLY A 136 11.54 18.76 20.80
N THR A 137 11.77 18.64 22.11
CA THR A 137 12.38 17.44 22.72
C THR A 137 11.53 16.20 22.46
N ARG A 138 10.21 16.27 22.67
CA ARG A 138 9.30 15.16 22.35
C ARG A 138 9.32 14.79 20.86
N LEU A 139 9.41 15.78 19.97
CA LEU A 139 9.50 15.52 18.53
C LEU A 139 10.83 14.84 18.19
N ARG A 140 11.95 15.31 18.75
CA ARG A 140 13.27 14.68 18.58
C ARG A 140 13.23 13.22 19.01
N ASP A 141 12.73 12.95 20.22
CA ASP A 141 12.63 11.60 20.75
C ASP A 141 11.71 10.72 19.91
N ALA A 142 10.64 11.29 19.33
CA ALA A 142 9.74 10.59 18.41
C ALA A 142 10.39 10.25 17.06
N LEU A 143 11.36 11.04 16.59
CA LEU A 143 12.10 10.78 15.36
C LEU A 143 13.25 9.78 15.56
N THR A 144 13.70 9.59 16.80
CA THR A 144 14.67 8.56 17.16
C THR A 144 13.98 7.20 17.32
N LEU A 145 14.09 6.39 16.27
CA LEU A 145 13.59 5.02 16.22
C LEU A 145 14.70 4.00 16.53
N SER A 146 14.37 2.93 17.24
CA SER A 146 15.24 1.76 17.34
C SER A 146 15.47 1.09 15.99
N HIS A 147 16.50 0.26 15.90
CA HIS A 147 16.80 -0.51 14.70
C HIS A 147 15.61 -1.36 14.22
N ASP A 148 14.94 -2.07 15.13
CA ASP A 148 13.75 -2.90 14.80
C ASP A 148 12.60 -2.04 14.26
N ALA A 149 12.40 -0.84 14.81
CA ALA A 149 11.37 0.09 14.36
C ALA A 149 11.68 0.68 12.98
N GLN A 150 12.96 0.98 12.71
CA GLN A 150 13.41 1.41 11.39
C GLN A 150 13.22 0.31 10.34
N LYS A 151 13.60 -0.94 10.69
CA LYS A 151 13.36 -2.12 9.84
C LYS A 151 11.88 -2.30 9.54
N PHE A 152 11.01 -2.23 10.54
CA PHE A 152 9.55 -2.32 10.31
C PHE A 152 9.04 -1.23 9.39
N ALA A 153 9.46 0.02 9.59
CA ALA A 153 9.02 1.15 8.78
C ALA A 153 9.37 0.95 7.29
N LEU A 154 10.60 0.50 7.00
CA LEU A 154 11.05 0.22 5.63
C LEU A 154 10.42 -1.04 5.04
N ALA A 155 10.34 -2.12 5.82
CA ALA A 155 9.80 -3.38 5.35
C ALA A 155 8.33 -3.25 4.94
N LYS A 156 7.55 -2.40 5.61
CA LYS A 156 6.17 -2.10 5.23
C LYS A 156 6.09 -1.48 3.82
N GLU A 157 7.02 -0.60 3.45
CA GLU A 157 7.08 -0.01 2.11
C GLU A 157 7.53 -1.04 1.06
N VAL A 158 8.53 -1.88 1.36
CA VAL A 158 8.96 -2.95 0.45
C VAL A 158 7.84 -3.97 0.22
N VAL A 159 7.12 -4.38 1.27
CA VAL A 159 5.94 -5.26 1.14
C VAL A 159 4.83 -4.59 0.32
N TYR A 160 4.62 -3.28 0.47
CA TYR A 160 3.67 -2.54 -0.36
C TYR A 160 4.03 -2.63 -1.85
N LEU A 161 5.28 -2.36 -2.20
CA LEU A 161 5.78 -2.43 -3.57
C LEU A 161 5.70 -3.86 -4.16
N GLU A 162 6.08 -4.87 -3.38
CA GLU A 162 6.03 -6.28 -3.80
C GLU A 162 4.61 -6.83 -4.00
N SER A 163 3.64 -6.28 -3.28
CA SER A 163 2.26 -6.79 -3.27
C SER A 163 1.39 -6.36 -4.45
N GLY A 164 1.84 -5.39 -5.25
CA GLY A 164 0.99 -4.77 -6.27
C GLY A 164 -0.17 -3.95 -5.70
N ALA A 165 -0.10 -3.56 -4.42
CA ALA A 165 -1.13 -2.78 -3.75
C ALA A 165 -1.45 -1.46 -4.47
N ALA A 166 -0.44 -0.81 -5.06
CA ALA A 166 -0.61 0.36 -5.92
C ALA A 166 -1.60 0.13 -7.08
N ALA A 167 -1.46 -1.01 -7.76
CA ALA A 167 -2.36 -1.37 -8.86
C ALA A 167 -3.78 -1.68 -8.35
N LEU A 168 -3.89 -2.38 -7.21
CA LEU A 168 -5.18 -2.64 -6.57
C LEU A 168 -5.90 -1.34 -6.16
N GLN A 169 -5.16 -0.38 -5.59
CA GLN A 169 -5.70 0.93 -5.20
C GLN A 169 -6.15 1.77 -6.40
N ALA A 170 -5.67 1.48 -7.61
CA ALA A 170 -6.07 2.15 -8.84
C ALA A 170 -7.38 1.61 -9.46
N LEU A 171 -7.87 0.44 -9.04
CA LEU A 171 -9.05 -0.22 -9.61
C LEU A 171 -10.42 0.36 -9.21
N PRO A 172 -10.65 0.90 -8.01
CA PRO A 172 -11.98 1.36 -7.61
C PRO A 172 -12.57 2.43 -8.52
N ALA A 173 -11.75 3.37 -9.03
CA ALA A 173 -12.22 4.43 -9.90
C ALA A 173 -12.81 3.91 -11.23
N PRO A 174 -12.09 3.14 -12.06
CA PRO A 174 -12.65 2.56 -13.27
C PRO A 174 -13.77 1.55 -13.00
N ALA A 175 -13.66 0.74 -11.95
CA ALA A 175 -14.69 -0.24 -11.60
C ALA A 175 -16.02 0.44 -11.22
N CYS A 176 -15.97 1.49 -10.40
CA CYS A 176 -17.16 2.23 -10.00
C CYS A 176 -17.74 3.04 -11.17
N LEU A 177 -16.89 3.62 -12.04
CA LEU A 177 -17.37 4.31 -13.23
C LEU A 177 -18.13 3.36 -14.16
N ALA A 178 -17.52 2.22 -14.50
CA ALA A 178 -18.15 1.21 -15.36
C ALA A 178 -19.42 0.63 -14.73
N GLY A 179 -19.39 0.31 -13.43
CA GLY A 179 -20.55 -0.18 -12.69
C GLY A 179 -21.69 0.84 -12.66
N THR A 180 -21.38 2.10 -12.38
CA THR A 180 -22.37 3.20 -12.36
C THR A 180 -23.02 3.38 -13.72
N TRP A 181 -22.24 3.32 -14.80
CA TRP A 181 -22.76 3.40 -16.16
C TRP A 181 -23.68 2.21 -16.48
N ALA A 182 -23.22 0.98 -16.23
CA ALA A 182 -23.97 -0.23 -16.54
C ALA A 182 -25.28 -0.31 -15.74
N LEU A 183 -25.23 -0.08 -14.43
CA LEU A 183 -26.40 -0.06 -13.56
C LEU A 183 -27.34 1.08 -13.91
N GLY A 184 -26.82 2.27 -14.22
CA GLY A 184 -27.62 3.41 -14.64
C GLY A 184 -28.38 3.14 -15.94
N VAL A 185 -27.73 2.53 -16.94
CA VAL A 185 -28.36 2.14 -18.20
C VAL A 185 -29.42 1.06 -17.97
N GLY A 186 -29.09 0.02 -17.21
CA GLY A 186 -30.00 -1.09 -16.90
C GLY A 186 -31.24 -0.62 -16.13
N ALA A 187 -31.06 0.19 -15.09
CA ALA A 187 -32.16 0.74 -14.31
C ALA A 187 -33.08 1.66 -15.14
N LYS A 188 -32.52 2.49 -16.04
CA LYS A 188 -33.35 3.28 -16.96
C LYS A 188 -34.18 2.41 -17.90
N HIS A 189 -33.65 1.28 -18.36
CA HIS A 189 -34.42 0.33 -19.17
C HIS A 189 -35.53 -0.34 -18.35
N ALA A 190 -35.20 -0.85 -17.16
CA ALA A 190 -36.16 -1.53 -16.30
C ALA A 190 -37.31 -0.62 -15.84
N LEU A 191 -37.03 0.66 -15.61
CA LEU A 191 -38.01 1.65 -15.16
C LEU A 191 -38.75 2.36 -16.32
N GLY A 192 -38.47 1.99 -17.58
CA GLY A 192 -39.11 2.62 -18.76
C GLY A 192 -38.77 4.11 -18.94
N LEU A 193 -37.72 4.61 -18.28
CA LEU A 193 -37.41 6.05 -18.19
C LEU A 193 -36.98 6.67 -19.52
N TYR A 194 -36.63 5.86 -20.53
CA TYR A 194 -36.24 6.36 -21.85
C TYR A 194 -37.40 7.05 -22.60
N GLY A 195 -38.64 6.65 -22.35
CA GLY A 195 -39.84 7.31 -22.89
C GLY A 195 -40.30 8.52 -22.08
N GLY A 196 -39.70 8.78 -20.93
CA GLY A 196 -40.10 9.84 -20.00
C GLY A 196 -39.56 11.24 -20.35
N PRO A 197 -40.06 12.29 -19.66
CA PRO A 197 -39.63 13.67 -19.87
C PRO A 197 -38.13 13.83 -19.59
N MET A 198 -37.50 14.79 -20.28
CA MET A 198 -36.04 15.00 -20.17
C MET A 198 -35.59 15.35 -18.74
N SER A 199 -36.42 16.08 -17.99
CA SER A 199 -36.15 16.44 -16.58
C SER A 199 -36.02 15.21 -15.68
N LEU A 200 -36.91 14.22 -15.84
CA LEU A 200 -36.88 12.98 -15.05
C LEU A 200 -35.63 12.16 -15.37
N ARG A 201 -35.24 12.08 -16.65
CA ARG A 201 -34.00 11.41 -17.07
C ARG A 201 -32.76 12.11 -16.52
N ALA A 202 -32.74 13.44 -16.50
CA ALA A 202 -31.66 14.23 -15.93
C ALA A 202 -31.56 14.03 -14.41
N ALA A 203 -32.68 14.11 -13.69
CA ALA A 203 -32.74 13.87 -12.25
C ALA A 203 -32.26 12.45 -11.89
N PHE A 204 -32.69 11.44 -12.64
CA PHE A 204 -32.24 10.07 -12.45
C PHE A 204 -30.74 9.91 -12.67
N ASN A 205 -30.19 10.46 -13.76
CA ASN A 205 -28.74 10.40 -14.01
C ASN A 205 -27.94 11.10 -12.91
N LEU A 206 -28.44 12.20 -12.35
CA LEU A 206 -27.80 12.87 -11.22
C LEU A 206 -27.78 11.97 -9.98
N VAL A 207 -28.89 11.35 -9.63
CA VAL A 207 -28.98 10.41 -8.50
C VAL A 207 -28.02 9.23 -8.70
N VAL A 208 -27.98 8.65 -9.89
CA VAL A 208 -27.05 7.56 -10.23
C VAL A 208 -25.59 8.02 -10.14
N ALA A 209 -25.28 9.23 -10.61
CA ALA A 209 -23.92 9.78 -10.51
C ALA A 209 -23.49 9.98 -9.05
N VAL A 210 -24.37 10.51 -8.21
CA VAL A 210 -24.12 10.67 -6.76
C VAL A 210 -23.94 9.30 -6.11
N ALA A 211 -24.81 8.32 -6.39
CA ALA A 211 -24.68 6.97 -5.87
C ALA A 211 -23.37 6.30 -6.30
N GLY A 212 -22.96 6.49 -7.56
CA GLY A 212 -21.69 6.01 -8.09
C GLY A 212 -20.48 6.63 -7.41
N PHE A 213 -20.51 7.94 -7.14
CA PHE A 213 -19.46 8.62 -6.40
C PHE A 213 -19.36 8.12 -4.94
N VAL A 214 -20.51 7.90 -4.28
CA VAL A 214 -20.57 7.34 -2.93
C VAL A 214 -19.99 5.92 -2.92
N ALA A 215 -20.37 5.08 -3.87
CA ALA A 215 -19.82 3.72 -4.01
C ALA A 215 -18.30 3.74 -4.24
N TYR A 216 -17.79 4.66 -5.06
CA TYR A 216 -16.35 4.87 -5.24
C TYR A 216 -15.66 5.26 -3.94
N ALA A 217 -16.19 6.27 -3.22
CA ALA A 217 -15.58 6.72 -1.97
C ALA A 217 -15.49 5.60 -0.93
N PHE A 218 -16.59 4.87 -0.71
CA PHE A 218 -16.62 3.73 0.21
C PHE A 218 -15.70 2.58 -0.23
N SER A 219 -15.69 2.25 -1.52
CA SER A 219 -14.85 1.17 -2.05
C SER A 219 -13.37 1.48 -1.89
N THR A 220 -12.95 2.69 -2.25
CA THR A 220 -11.56 3.12 -2.10
C THR A 220 -11.15 3.17 -0.63
N ASP A 221 -11.97 3.72 0.26
CA ASP A 221 -11.60 3.82 1.68
C ASP A 221 -11.54 2.46 2.36
N SER A 222 -12.52 1.60 2.07
CA SER A 222 -12.53 0.22 2.59
C SER A 222 -11.32 -0.57 2.09
N LEU A 223 -10.99 -0.43 0.79
CA LEU A 223 -9.81 -1.08 0.22
C LEU A 223 -8.52 -0.55 0.84
N THR A 224 -8.38 0.76 1.02
CA THR A 224 -7.20 1.35 1.67
C THR A 224 -7.05 0.85 3.11
N HIS A 225 -8.13 0.83 3.89
CA HIS A 225 -8.08 0.31 5.26
C HIS A 225 -7.70 -1.17 5.31
N ALA A 226 -8.27 -1.98 4.42
CA ALA A 226 -7.96 -3.40 4.34
C ALA A 226 -6.49 -3.63 3.94
N LEU A 227 -6.00 -2.89 2.95
CA LEU A 227 -4.60 -2.96 2.51
C LEU A 227 -3.64 -2.51 3.59
N GLU A 228 -3.87 -1.37 4.24
CA GLU A 228 -3.01 -0.88 5.33
C GLU A 228 -2.94 -1.87 6.49
N ALA A 229 -4.09 -2.42 6.91
CA ALA A 229 -4.12 -3.46 7.94
C ALA A 229 -3.41 -4.74 7.49
N TRP A 230 -3.57 -5.15 6.23
CA TRP A 230 -2.90 -6.32 5.67
C TRP A 230 -1.39 -6.13 5.60
N LEU A 231 -0.91 -4.96 5.16
CA LEU A 231 0.52 -4.61 5.10
C LEU A 231 1.14 -4.65 6.48
N ASP A 232 0.53 -4.00 7.47
CA ASP A 232 1.03 -4.01 8.85
C ASP A 232 1.11 -5.43 9.41
N ARG A 233 0.08 -6.25 9.14
CA ARG A 233 0.04 -7.66 9.54
C ARG A 233 1.12 -8.49 8.86
N ARG A 234 1.29 -8.29 7.55
CA ARG A 234 2.29 -9.00 6.77
C ARG A 234 3.70 -8.65 7.26
N THR A 235 4.01 -7.38 7.43
CA THR A 235 5.31 -6.92 7.91
C THR A 235 5.59 -7.37 9.34
N ALA A 236 4.65 -7.23 10.26
CA ALA A 236 4.83 -7.70 11.64
C ALA A 236 4.97 -9.22 11.74
N SER A 237 4.43 -9.97 10.76
CA SER A 237 4.55 -11.43 10.75
C SER A 237 5.93 -11.96 10.35
N LEU A 238 6.83 -11.10 9.83
CA LEU A 238 8.19 -11.49 9.43
C LEU A 238 8.99 -12.05 10.61
N SER A 239 8.94 -11.39 11.77
CA SER A 239 9.56 -11.89 12.99
C SER A 239 8.99 -11.21 14.24
N VAL A 240 9.30 -11.75 15.42
CA VAL A 240 8.95 -11.12 16.70
C VAL A 240 9.59 -9.73 16.84
N ALA A 241 10.79 -9.53 16.27
CA ALA A 241 11.48 -8.24 16.26
C ALA A 241 10.73 -7.22 15.37
N TYR A 242 10.26 -7.61 14.18
CA TYR A 242 9.42 -6.76 13.34
C TYR A 242 8.11 -6.36 14.03
N ALA A 243 7.45 -7.31 14.71
CA ALA A 243 6.23 -7.00 15.45
C ALA A 243 6.49 -6.01 16.59
N ARG A 244 7.57 -6.18 17.36
CA ARG A 244 7.99 -5.23 18.41
C ARG A 244 8.34 -3.86 17.83
N GLY A 245 9.16 -3.83 16.79
CA GLY A 245 9.55 -2.62 16.09
C GLY A 245 8.35 -1.86 15.52
N GLY A 246 7.33 -2.56 15.02
CA GLY A 246 6.11 -1.92 14.54
C GLY A 246 5.26 -1.28 15.63
N VAL A 247 5.23 -1.83 16.85
CA VAL A 247 4.60 -1.16 18.00
C VAL A 247 5.33 0.15 18.31
N GLU A 248 6.65 0.09 18.46
CA GLU A 248 7.46 1.28 18.72
C GLU A 248 7.30 2.33 17.61
N PHE A 249 7.36 1.91 16.35
CA PHE A 249 7.18 2.79 15.20
C PHE A 249 5.86 3.57 15.29
N TYR A 250 4.73 2.90 15.54
CA TYR A 250 3.45 3.61 15.65
C TYR A 250 3.33 4.46 16.91
N GLU A 251 3.90 4.03 18.04
CA GLU A 251 3.97 4.86 19.25
C GLU A 251 4.76 6.16 19.01
N LYS A 252 5.89 6.06 18.31
CA LYS A 252 6.73 7.18 17.93
C LYS A 252 6.05 8.10 16.93
N VAL A 253 5.33 7.56 15.92
CA VAL A 253 4.49 8.36 15.01
C VAL A 253 3.41 9.13 15.78
N LEU A 254 2.69 8.46 16.69
CA LEU A 254 1.66 9.12 17.51
C LEU A 254 2.26 10.22 18.40
N SER A 255 3.39 9.93 19.06
CA SER A 255 4.12 10.91 19.89
C SER A 255 4.59 12.11 19.07
N GLY A 256 5.15 11.87 17.88
CA GLY A 256 5.58 12.91 16.95
C GLY A 256 4.42 13.79 16.50
N ASN A 257 3.27 13.19 16.18
CA ASN A 257 2.06 13.92 15.83
C ASN A 257 1.53 14.78 16.99
N LEU A 258 1.63 14.32 18.24
CA LEU A 258 1.28 15.11 19.43
C LEU A 258 2.26 16.27 19.67
N ALA A 259 3.55 16.05 19.43
CA ALA A 259 4.56 17.09 19.48
C ALA A 259 4.28 18.16 18.41
N LEU A 260 4.01 17.74 17.16
CA LEU A 260 3.61 18.63 16.06
C LEU A 260 2.29 19.36 16.34
N ARG A 261 1.30 18.70 16.95
CA ARG A 261 0.05 19.33 17.40
C ARG A 261 0.33 20.51 18.32
N SER A 262 1.32 20.38 19.21
CA SER A 262 1.70 21.39 20.19
C SER A 262 2.53 22.50 19.55
N LEU A 263 3.56 22.14 18.77
CA LEU A 263 4.46 23.08 18.07
C LEU A 263 3.70 24.00 17.11
N LEU A 264 2.73 23.46 16.37
CA LEU A 264 1.97 24.20 15.35
C LEU A 264 0.76 24.96 15.92
N GLY A 265 0.53 24.92 17.24
CA GLY A 265 -0.59 25.60 17.90
C GLY A 265 -1.95 25.28 17.27
N GLN A 266 -2.71 26.32 16.89
CA GLN A 266 -4.04 26.16 16.29
C GLN A 266 -4.02 25.38 14.97
N ARG A 267 -2.95 25.51 14.17
CA ARG A 267 -2.79 24.75 12.93
C ARG A 267 -2.59 23.27 13.24
N GLY A 268 -1.76 22.96 14.23
CA GLY A 268 -1.56 21.59 14.71
C GLY A 268 -2.86 20.96 15.21
N LYS A 269 -3.69 21.73 15.92
CA LYS A 269 -4.98 21.27 16.42
C LYS A 269 -5.97 20.86 15.33
N LYS A 270 -5.84 21.42 14.11
CA LYS A 270 -6.63 21.06 12.92
C LYS A 270 -6.07 19.85 12.17
N LEU A 271 -4.80 19.50 12.38
CA LEU A 271 -4.11 18.43 11.67
C LEU A 271 -4.10 17.11 12.44
N TYR A 272 -3.99 17.16 13.77
CA TYR A 272 -3.83 15.98 14.61
C TYR A 272 -4.85 15.99 15.74
N THR A 273 -5.40 14.85 16.08
CA THR A 273 -6.29 14.63 17.24
C THR A 273 -5.49 14.65 18.55
N PRO A 274 -6.15 14.79 19.72
CA PRO A 274 -5.50 14.62 21.03
C PRO A 274 -4.88 13.23 21.26
N SER A 275 -5.22 12.21 20.45
CA SER A 275 -4.60 10.89 20.51
C SER A 275 -3.42 10.72 19.55
N GLY A 276 -3.09 11.75 18.75
CA GLY A 276 -2.00 11.70 17.76
C GLY A 276 -2.42 11.15 16.38
N ASN A 277 -3.68 10.80 16.16
CA ASN A 277 -4.20 10.44 14.83
C ASN A 277 -4.33 11.68 13.95
N VAL A 278 -4.17 11.53 12.63
CA VAL A 278 -4.40 12.61 11.66
C VAL A 278 -5.89 12.89 11.56
N ILE A 279 -6.28 14.17 11.65
CA ILE A 279 -7.66 14.61 11.43
C ILE A 279 -7.93 14.63 9.92
N PRO A 280 -8.99 13.96 9.44
CA PRO A 280 -9.37 14.02 8.04
C PRO A 280 -9.63 15.46 7.60
N ARG A 281 -8.97 15.90 6.51
CA ARG A 281 -9.24 17.22 5.91
C ARG A 281 -10.61 17.34 5.25
N HIS A 282 -11.27 16.21 4.98
CA HIS A 282 -12.55 16.14 4.29
C HIS A 282 -13.64 15.76 5.29
N TRP A 283 -14.79 16.44 5.23
CA TRP A 283 -15.87 16.34 6.23
C TRP A 283 -16.45 14.93 6.39
N PHE A 284 -16.30 14.05 5.40
CA PHE A 284 -16.96 12.74 5.37
C PHE A 284 -16.03 11.56 5.05
N ARG A 285 -14.71 11.77 4.94
CA ARG A 285 -13.80 10.75 4.37
C ARG A 285 -12.56 10.49 5.21
N ILE A 286 -12.54 9.36 5.92
CA ILE A 286 -11.35 8.83 6.59
C ILE A 286 -10.62 7.96 5.56
N LYS A 287 -9.56 8.50 4.95
CA LYS A 287 -8.83 7.82 3.87
C LYS A 287 -7.85 6.74 4.38
N HIS A 288 -7.41 6.87 5.61
CA HIS A 288 -6.35 6.03 6.19
C HIS A 288 -6.79 5.49 7.54
N LEU A 289 -6.39 4.26 7.83
CA LEU A 289 -6.64 3.61 9.09
C LEU A 289 -5.94 4.41 10.20
N PRO A 290 -6.63 4.80 11.29
CA PRO A 290 -6.02 5.56 12.37
C PRO A 290 -4.77 4.87 12.92
N TYR A 291 -3.69 5.62 13.13
CA TYR A 291 -2.43 5.09 13.67
C TYR A 291 -2.61 4.36 15.00
N THR A 292 -3.58 4.76 15.84
CA THR A 292 -3.92 4.02 17.07
C THR A 292 -4.42 2.61 16.77
N ALA A 293 -5.29 2.43 15.77
CA ALA A 293 -5.79 1.11 15.37
C ALA A 293 -4.67 0.26 14.75
N ARG A 294 -3.78 0.88 13.96
CA ARG A 294 -2.59 0.21 13.39
C ARG A 294 -1.65 -0.28 14.48
N ARG A 295 -1.31 0.57 15.45
CA ARG A 295 -0.53 0.21 16.65
C ARG A 295 -1.15 -0.97 17.39
N ASP A 296 -2.45 -0.90 17.68
CA ASP A 296 -3.12 -1.93 18.48
C ASP A 296 -3.17 -3.28 17.76
N SER A 297 -3.37 -3.28 16.43
CA SER A 297 -3.27 -4.49 15.60
C SER A 297 -1.86 -5.10 15.66
N VAL A 298 -0.81 -4.28 15.54
CA VAL A 298 0.58 -4.76 15.62
C VAL A 298 0.92 -5.26 17.02
N LEU A 299 0.47 -4.57 18.06
CA LEU A 299 0.63 -4.97 19.46
C LEU A 299 -0.02 -6.33 19.75
N GLN A 300 -1.21 -6.57 19.22
CA GLN A 300 -1.87 -7.86 19.35
C GLN A 300 -1.06 -8.99 18.71
N MET A 301 -0.51 -8.76 17.50
CA MET A 301 0.36 -9.74 16.84
C MET A 301 1.64 -9.98 17.61
N TRP A 302 2.28 -8.94 18.12
CA TRP A 302 3.50 -9.06 18.92
C TRP A 302 3.25 -9.90 20.17
N ARG A 303 2.18 -9.61 20.92
CA ARG A 303 1.78 -10.40 22.10
C ARG A 303 1.53 -11.86 21.76
N ALA A 304 0.82 -12.14 20.66
CA ALA A 304 0.54 -13.51 20.21
C ALA A 304 1.82 -14.24 19.78
N ALA A 305 2.74 -13.56 19.08
CA ALA A 305 4.01 -14.12 18.65
C ALA A 305 4.92 -14.42 19.85
N LEU A 306 5.00 -13.51 20.81
CA LEU A 306 5.75 -13.68 22.05
C LEU A 306 5.21 -14.85 22.88
N ALA A 307 3.88 -14.94 23.04
CA ALA A 307 3.26 -16.06 23.74
C ALA A 307 3.60 -17.41 23.09
N ARG A 308 3.55 -17.49 21.75
CA ARG A 308 3.96 -18.70 21.01
C ARG A 308 5.44 -19.05 21.22
N GLN A 309 6.31 -18.05 21.23
CA GLN A 309 7.74 -18.25 21.46
C GLN A 309 8.02 -18.76 22.88
N LEU A 310 7.37 -18.17 23.89
CA LEU A 310 7.48 -18.60 25.28
C LEU A 310 6.94 -20.03 25.48
N LEU A 311 5.79 -20.36 24.88
CA LEU A 311 5.24 -21.72 24.95
C LEU A 311 6.17 -22.77 24.33
N ARG A 312 6.84 -22.44 23.22
CA ARG A 312 7.84 -23.33 22.60
C ARG A 312 9.07 -23.52 23.50
N ALA A 313 9.51 -22.46 24.17
CA ALA A 313 10.65 -22.53 25.10
C ALA A 313 10.31 -23.35 26.36
N LEU A 314 9.11 -23.17 26.91
CA LEU A 314 8.65 -23.84 28.13
C LEU A 314 8.25 -25.30 27.91
N TRP A 315 7.83 -25.68 26.69
CA TRP A 315 7.44 -27.05 26.38
C TRP A 315 8.07 -27.54 25.06
N PRO A 316 9.37 -27.92 25.07
CA PRO A 316 10.07 -28.36 23.86
C PRO A 316 9.51 -29.68 23.28
N ARG A 317 9.02 -30.58 24.14
CA ARG A 317 8.68 -31.96 23.77
C ARG A 317 7.32 -32.16 23.07
N ARG A 318 6.40 -31.18 23.06
CA ARG A 318 5.12 -31.27 22.28
C ARG A 318 5.24 -30.75 20.86
N PHE A 319 6.31 -30.03 20.52
CA PHE A 319 6.43 -29.33 19.24
C PHE A 319 7.59 -29.82 18.36
N GLN A 320 8.21 -30.95 18.69
CA GLN A 320 9.04 -31.66 17.71
C GLN A 320 8.11 -32.28 16.64
N PRO A 321 8.31 -31.98 15.34
CA PRO A 321 7.70 -32.79 14.30
C PRO A 321 8.19 -34.23 14.53
N ARG A 322 7.26 -35.18 14.66
CA ARG A 322 7.61 -36.60 14.60
C ARG A 322 8.37 -36.81 13.29
N GLN A 323 9.68 -37.03 13.37
CA GLN A 323 10.39 -37.69 12.28
C GLN A 323 9.80 -39.09 12.19
N VAL A 324 8.83 -39.24 11.29
CA VAL A 324 8.42 -40.57 10.85
C VAL A 324 9.56 -41.04 9.94
N PRO A 325 10.29 -42.11 10.27
CA PRO A 325 11.26 -42.65 9.35
C PRO A 325 10.54 -43.07 8.07
N LEU A 326 11.00 -42.54 6.93
CA LEU A 326 10.62 -43.00 5.60
C LEU A 326 11.12 -44.44 5.45
N ALA A 327 10.32 -45.40 5.88
CA ALA A 327 10.41 -46.75 5.38
C ALA A 327 9.91 -46.72 3.93
N VAL A 328 10.85 -46.84 3.00
CA VAL A 328 10.58 -47.17 1.61
C VAL A 328 9.99 -48.58 1.63
N ASP A 329 8.67 -48.70 1.47
CA ASP A 329 8.06 -49.96 1.13
C ASP A 329 7.19 -49.78 -0.12
N SER A 330 7.50 -50.64 -1.08
CA SER A 330 6.99 -50.66 -2.43
C SER A 330 5.56 -51.21 -2.47
N GLY A 331 4.67 -50.47 -3.14
CA GLY A 331 3.52 -51.08 -3.81
C GLY A 331 2.20 -51.07 -3.04
N LYS A 332 1.39 -50.03 -3.31
CA LYS A 332 -0.07 -50.02 -3.59
C LYS A 332 -0.73 -48.77 -2.98
N PRO A 333 -1.58 -48.05 -3.72
CA PRO A 333 -2.27 -46.87 -3.20
C PRO A 333 -3.43 -47.31 -2.29
N THR A 334 -3.32 -47.06 -0.99
CA THR A 334 -4.40 -47.22 -0.02
C THR A 334 -5.33 -46.01 -0.02
N ALA A 335 -6.63 -46.27 0.08
CA ALA A 335 -7.77 -45.40 -0.15
C ALA A 335 -7.97 -44.22 0.84
N GLN A 336 -6.90 -43.76 1.50
CA GLN A 336 -6.99 -42.76 2.57
C GLN A 336 -6.75 -41.31 2.09
N CYS A 337 -6.42 -41.12 0.81
CA CYS A 337 -6.20 -39.81 0.19
C CYS A 337 -7.49 -39.18 -0.41
N GLN A 338 -8.61 -39.92 -0.48
CA GLN A 338 -9.88 -39.40 -1.01
C GLN A 338 -10.78 -38.75 0.04
N GLN A 339 -10.54 -38.96 1.34
CA GLN A 339 -11.38 -38.39 2.41
C GLN A 339 -10.98 -36.99 2.84
N THR A 340 -9.72 -36.57 2.66
CA THR A 340 -9.24 -35.24 3.06
C THR A 340 -9.60 -34.15 2.04
N CYS A 341 -9.84 -34.50 0.77
CA CYS A 341 -10.28 -33.54 -0.27
C CYS A 341 -11.77 -33.19 -0.20
N ARG A 342 -12.61 -33.93 0.54
CA ARG A 342 -14.05 -33.62 0.70
C ARG A 342 -14.36 -32.61 1.82
N LEU A 343 -13.39 -32.27 2.67
CA LEU A 343 -13.57 -31.32 3.77
C LEU A 343 -13.25 -29.86 3.39
N TRP A 344 -12.77 -29.59 2.17
CA TRP A 344 -12.36 -28.25 1.73
C TRP A 344 -13.05 -27.72 0.46
N GLY A 345 -14.17 -28.33 0.02
CA GLY A 345 -15.12 -27.67 -0.89
C GLY A 345 -14.56 -27.03 -2.17
N LEU A 346 -13.44 -27.53 -2.71
CA LEU A 346 -12.85 -27.05 -3.95
C LEU A 346 -13.19 -28.02 -5.08
N THR A 347 -14.14 -27.63 -5.92
CA THR A 347 -14.43 -28.29 -7.20
C THR A 347 -13.23 -28.16 -8.12
N ALA A 348 -12.63 -29.29 -8.47
CA ALA A 348 -11.56 -29.42 -9.45
C ALA A 348 -12.10 -29.26 -10.88
N GLN A 349 -12.02 -28.05 -11.42
CA GLN A 349 -12.01 -27.79 -12.87
C GLN A 349 -10.93 -26.74 -13.11
N PHE A 350 -10.09 -26.98 -14.11
CA PHE A 350 -8.85 -26.26 -14.48
C PHE A 350 -7.56 -26.73 -13.81
N LEU A 351 -7.12 -27.92 -14.23
CA LEU A 351 -5.69 -28.26 -14.32
C LEU A 351 -5.35 -28.44 -15.81
N PRO A 352 -4.48 -27.62 -16.42
CA PRO A 352 -3.96 -27.90 -17.75
C PRO A 352 -2.89 -29.01 -17.67
N GLN A 353 -2.95 -29.94 -18.61
CA GLN A 353 -2.00 -31.05 -18.73
C GLN A 353 -0.60 -30.60 -19.18
N PRO A 354 0.46 -31.34 -18.83
CA PRO A 354 1.82 -31.03 -19.26
C PRO A 354 2.05 -31.58 -20.68
N THR A 355 2.33 -30.70 -21.64
CA THR A 355 2.91 -31.08 -22.94
C THR A 355 4.42 -30.98 -22.88
N THR A 356 5.05 -32.11 -23.17
CA THR A 356 6.47 -32.36 -23.38
C THR A 356 7.04 -31.50 -24.51
N TYR A 357 8.24 -30.95 -24.28
CA TYR A 357 9.07 -30.31 -25.31
C TYR A 357 9.76 -31.38 -26.16
N ASP A 358 9.64 -31.26 -27.48
CA ASP A 358 10.42 -32.01 -28.46
C ASP A 358 11.38 -31.06 -29.19
N LEU A 359 12.66 -31.37 -29.12
CA LEU A 359 13.79 -30.62 -29.68
C LEU A 359 14.31 -31.40 -30.88
N SER A 360 13.62 -31.26 -32.00
CA SER A 360 14.12 -31.67 -33.30
C SER A 360 13.53 -30.76 -34.36
N HIS A 361 14.26 -29.69 -34.70
CA HIS A 361 14.45 -29.20 -36.07
C HIS A 361 15.25 -27.87 -36.03
N LEU A 362 16.57 -28.02 -36.07
CA LEU A 362 17.47 -27.05 -36.70
C LEU A 362 17.28 -27.15 -38.21
N GLY A 363 17.20 -26.02 -38.92
CA GLY A 363 17.41 -26.02 -40.37
C GLY A 363 16.87 -24.79 -41.13
N HIS A 364 17.81 -23.95 -41.55
CA HIS A 364 17.82 -23.15 -42.79
C HIS A 364 17.21 -21.71 -42.85
N ILE A 365 18.16 -20.76 -42.75
CA ILE A 365 18.31 -19.46 -43.44
C ILE A 365 18.31 -19.68 -44.98
N PRO A 366 17.77 -18.82 -45.89
CA PRO A 366 18.30 -17.47 -46.27
C PRO A 366 17.22 -16.44 -46.70
N LEU A 367 17.46 -15.14 -46.91
CA LEU A 367 18.63 -14.26 -47.03
C LEU A 367 18.18 -12.85 -46.57
#